data_AF-A0A8T2TL39-F1
#
_entry.id   AF-A0A8T2TL39-F1
#
_cell.length_a   1.000
_cell.length_b   1.000
_cell.length_c   1.000
_cell.angle_alpha   90.00
_cell.angle_beta   90.00
_cell.angle_gamma   90.00
#
_symmetry.space_group_name_H-M   'P 1'
#
loop_
_entity.id
_entity.type
_entity.pdbx_description
1 polymer ?
#
loop_
_entity_poly.entity_id
_entity_poly.type
_entity_poly.pdbx_seq_one_letter_code
_entity_poly.pdbx_strand_id
1 'polypeptide(L)'
;MFREQEQKKEHVTAHQWQCPYCRKMFRSEKFLDQHFDNRHLNLLNYSRDRCLADVCGALHCDYYEKLAKSKHKKKKCNTLASEKHLHLCQSLARTCFPPEQSASSRQLNEFFLRQFCDAHDCKKGVLPFNRGNGRYGDQALYIALFIFVCLILFLFYLGVYAYQSDLNKNHVKLKRISKPKVH
;
A
#
# COMPACT_ATOMS: atom_id res chain seq x y z
N MET A 1 18.45 0.95 18.68
CA MET A 1 17.92 0.74 20.05
C MET A 1 17.43 -0.70 20.28
N PHE A 2 16.13 -1.05 20.20
CA PHE A 2 15.69 -2.45 20.47
C PHE A 2 16.36 -3.49 19.58
N ARG A 3 16.51 -3.23 18.28
CA ARG A 3 17.18 -4.16 17.35
C ARG A 3 18.67 -4.39 17.68
N GLU A 4 19.36 -3.40 18.22
CA GLU A 4 20.78 -3.52 18.61
C GLU A 4 20.94 -4.15 19.99
N GLN A 5 19.98 -3.93 20.90
CA GLN A 5 19.89 -4.66 22.17
C GLN A 5 19.63 -6.15 21.92
N GLU A 6 18.69 -6.49 21.03
CA GLU A 6 18.41 -7.86 20.60
C GLU A 6 19.63 -8.55 19.97
N GLN A 7 20.35 -7.85 19.09
CA GLN A 7 21.54 -8.41 18.42
C GLN A 7 22.74 -8.64 19.35
N LYS A 8 22.77 -7.97 20.51
CA LYS A 8 23.84 -8.08 21.52
C LYS A 8 23.46 -8.98 22.70
N LYS A 9 22.29 -9.63 22.66
CA LYS A 9 21.91 -10.67 23.64
C LYS A 9 22.72 -11.94 23.34
N GLU A 10 23.87 -12.07 23.99
CA GLU A 10 24.62 -13.33 23.97
C GLU A 10 23.93 -14.36 24.87
N HIS A 11 23.32 -15.36 24.23
CA HIS A 11 22.83 -16.57 24.91
C HIS A 11 24.02 -17.46 25.26
N VAL A 12 24.51 -17.38 26.49
CA VAL A 12 25.69 -18.15 26.90
C VAL A 12 25.30 -19.59 27.30
N THR A 13 24.12 -19.83 27.91
CA THR A 13 23.53 -21.17 28.17
C THR A 13 22.03 -21.03 28.55
N ALA A 14 21.20 -22.07 28.35
CA ALA A 14 19.72 -22.10 28.39
C ALA A 14 18.97 -21.38 29.55
N HIS A 15 19.63 -20.91 30.61
CA HIS A 15 19.00 -20.22 31.75
C HIS A 15 19.79 -19.02 32.33
N GLN A 16 20.75 -18.46 31.60
CA GLN A 16 21.57 -17.33 32.09
C GLN A 16 21.70 -16.22 31.05
N TRP A 17 21.27 -15.02 31.43
CA TRP A 17 21.29 -13.78 30.66
C TRP A 17 22.45 -12.90 31.14
N GLN A 18 23.37 -12.50 30.26
CA GLN A 18 24.53 -11.70 30.67
C GLN A 18 24.46 -10.27 30.12
N CYS A 19 24.75 -9.27 30.96
CA CYS A 19 24.89 -7.89 30.52
C CYS A 19 26.24 -7.70 29.80
N PRO A 20 26.27 -7.19 28.56
CA PRO A 20 27.51 -7.02 27.78
C PRO A 20 28.40 -5.88 28.30
N TYR A 21 27.86 -4.93 29.07
CA TYR A 21 28.63 -3.78 29.57
C TYR A 21 29.37 -4.06 30.88
N CYS A 22 28.76 -4.85 31.76
CA CYS A 22 29.31 -5.13 33.10
C CYS A 22 29.51 -6.62 33.39
N ARG A 23 29.18 -7.49 32.43
CA ARG A 23 29.31 -8.95 32.48
C ARG A 23 28.54 -9.63 33.62
N LYS A 24 27.58 -8.94 34.26
CA LYS A 24 26.70 -9.53 35.29
C LYS A 24 25.73 -10.53 34.67
N MET A 25 25.58 -11.67 35.35
CA MET A 25 24.67 -12.74 34.94
C MET A 25 23.34 -12.63 35.70
N PHE A 26 22.25 -12.90 34.98
CA PHE A 26 20.87 -12.82 35.46
C PHE A 26 20.13 -14.10 35.10
N ARG A 27 19.20 -14.51 35.97
CA ARG A 27 18.43 -15.73 35.81
C ARG A 27 17.29 -15.61 34.79
N SER A 28 16.83 -14.39 34.51
CA SER A 28 15.78 -14.14 33.52
C SER A 28 16.01 -12.83 32.79
N GLU A 29 15.44 -12.74 31.59
CA GLU A 29 15.49 -11.57 30.72
C GLU A 29 14.93 -10.32 31.42
N LYS A 30 13.82 -10.47 32.13
CA LYS A 30 13.18 -9.38 32.88
C LYS A 30 14.14 -8.71 33.88
N PHE A 31 14.99 -9.48 34.55
CA PHE A 31 15.97 -8.92 35.49
C PHE A 31 17.16 -8.27 34.77
N LEU A 32 17.51 -8.75 33.59
CA LEU A 32 18.52 -8.13 32.75
C LEU A 32 18.01 -6.78 32.21
N ASP A 33 16.79 -6.73 31.69
CA ASP A 33 16.15 -5.50 31.18
C ASP A 33 16.02 -4.45 32.29
N GLN A 34 15.49 -4.85 33.47
CA GLN A 34 15.41 -3.98 34.64
C GLN A 34 16.81 -3.51 35.09
N HIS A 35 17.84 -4.35 34.96
CA HIS A 35 19.21 -3.96 35.28
C HIS A 35 19.75 -2.93 34.29
N PHE A 36 19.48 -3.09 33.00
CA PHE A 36 19.85 -2.11 31.98
C PHE A 36 19.20 -0.76 32.26
N ASP A 37 17.90 -0.73 32.54
CA ASP A 37 17.16 0.50 32.81
C ASP A 37 17.66 1.23 34.06
N ASN A 38 18.10 0.51 35.09
CA ASN A 38 18.53 1.14 36.34
C ASN A 38 20.02 1.53 36.38
N ARG A 39 20.89 0.79 35.69
CA ARG A 39 22.36 0.92 35.84
C ARG A 39 23.08 1.33 34.56
N HIS A 40 22.46 1.10 33.41
CA HIS A 40 23.06 1.38 32.10
C HIS A 40 22.17 2.30 31.24
N LEU A 41 21.19 2.97 31.85
CA LEU A 41 20.36 3.98 31.18
C LEU A 41 21.20 5.05 30.47
N ASN A 42 22.31 5.46 31.10
CA ASN A 42 23.19 6.51 30.59
C ASN A 42 24.09 6.07 29.44
N LEU A 43 24.25 4.76 29.20
CA LEU A 43 24.99 4.21 28.06
C LEU A 43 24.09 4.08 26.83
N LEU A 44 22.78 4.14 27.02
CA LEU A 44 21.83 4.31 25.93
C LEU A 44 21.90 5.78 25.52
N ASN A 45 22.38 6.03 24.31
CA ASN A 45 22.55 7.36 23.76
C ASN A 45 21.16 7.96 23.44
N TYR A 46 20.39 8.28 24.48
CA TYR A 46 19.00 8.76 24.43
C TYR A 46 18.86 10.04 23.59
N SER A 47 19.97 10.77 23.43
CA SER A 47 20.03 12.04 22.72
C SER A 47 19.88 11.93 21.20
N ARG A 48 20.10 10.77 20.58
CA ARG A 48 20.14 10.65 19.11
C ARG A 48 19.17 9.64 18.49
N ASP A 49 18.68 8.66 19.25
CA ASP A 49 17.85 7.60 18.69
C ASP A 49 16.38 7.80 19.07
N ARG A 50 15.61 8.51 18.23
CA ARG A 50 14.15 8.52 18.36
C ARG A 50 13.63 7.10 18.11
N CYS A 51 12.84 6.55 19.04
CA CYS A 51 12.27 5.24 18.85
C CYS A 51 11.16 5.32 17.79
N LEU A 52 11.15 4.41 16.82
CA LEU A 52 10.05 4.34 15.85
C LEU A 52 8.69 4.08 16.53
N ALA A 53 8.69 3.48 17.72
CA ALA A 53 7.49 3.28 18.51
C ALA A 53 6.80 4.61 18.87
N ASP A 54 7.56 5.67 19.14
CA ASP A 54 7.04 6.97 19.55
C ASP A 54 6.24 7.66 18.42
N VAL A 55 6.63 7.39 17.18
CA VAL A 55 5.96 7.91 15.98
C VAL A 55 4.97 6.91 15.37
N CYS A 56 4.86 5.70 15.94
CA CYS A 56 4.08 4.63 15.33
C CYS A 56 2.58 4.95 15.27
N GLY A 57 2.07 5.66 16.28
CA GLY A 57 0.70 6.16 16.27
C GLY A 57 0.43 7.15 15.14
N ALA A 58 1.43 7.98 14.76
CA ALA A 58 1.31 8.91 13.64
C ALA A 58 1.45 8.21 12.27
N LEU A 59 2.23 7.12 12.18
CA LEU A 59 2.52 6.39 10.94
C LEU A 59 1.64 5.15 10.71
N HIS A 60 0.66 4.91 11.58
CA HIS A 60 -0.27 3.77 11.50
C HIS A 60 0.43 2.38 11.41
N CYS A 61 1.55 2.11 12.10
CA CYS A 61 2.19 0.77 11.96
C CYS A 61 1.30 -0.39 12.43
N ASP A 62 0.46 -0.12 13.43
CA ASP A 62 -0.63 -0.97 13.91
C ASP A 62 -1.59 -1.43 12.80
N TYR A 63 -1.79 -0.60 11.77
CA TYR A 63 -2.70 -0.88 10.66
C TYR A 63 -2.12 -1.95 9.74
N TYR A 64 -0.82 -1.87 9.44
CA TYR A 64 -0.14 -2.86 8.60
C TYR A 64 -0.14 -4.26 9.23
N GLU A 65 0.10 -4.35 10.54
CA GLU A 65 0.06 -5.63 11.26
C GLU A 65 -1.35 -6.25 11.27
N LYS A 66 -2.38 -5.41 11.37
CA LYS A 66 -3.80 -5.86 11.37
C LYS A 66 -4.28 -6.25 9.98
N LEU A 67 -3.79 -5.60 8.92
CA LEU A 67 -4.02 -5.97 7.52
C LEU A 67 -3.52 -7.39 7.21
N ALA A 68 -2.32 -7.74 7.70
CA ALA A 68 -1.75 -9.07 7.53
C ALA A 68 -2.55 -10.18 8.24
N LYS A 69 -3.34 -9.84 9.27
CA LYS A 69 -4.06 -10.80 10.13
C LYS A 69 -5.59 -10.84 9.90
N SER A 70 -6.06 -10.28 8.78
CA SER A 70 -7.38 -10.50 8.14
C SER A 70 -8.67 -10.27 8.95
N LYS A 71 -8.68 -9.47 10.03
CA LYS A 71 -9.94 -9.11 10.74
C LYS A 71 -10.00 -7.63 11.10
N HIS A 72 -10.34 -6.79 10.11
CA HIS A 72 -10.66 -5.39 10.37
C HIS A 72 -12.08 -5.26 10.97
N LYS A 73 -12.19 -5.30 12.31
CA LYS A 73 -13.31 -4.65 12.99
C LYS A 73 -13.03 -3.15 13.02
N LYS A 74 -13.87 -2.35 12.36
CA LYS A 74 -13.79 -0.88 12.41
C LYS A 74 -13.92 -0.44 13.87
N LYS A 75 -12.83 0.00 14.49
CA LYS A 75 -12.88 0.61 15.83
C LYS A 75 -13.47 2.02 15.69
N LYS A 76 -14.33 2.43 16.64
CA LYS A 76 -14.81 3.82 16.71
C LYS A 76 -13.60 4.76 16.88
N CYS A 77 -13.60 5.87 16.15
CA CYS A 77 -12.51 6.85 16.20
C CYS A 77 -12.42 7.48 17.59
N ASN A 78 -11.22 7.52 18.18
CA ASN A 78 -10.96 8.27 19.40
C ASN A 78 -10.42 9.65 19.00
N THR A 79 -11.25 10.68 19.12
CA THR A 79 -10.95 12.04 18.65
C THR A 79 -9.70 12.63 19.28
N LEU A 80 -9.53 12.48 20.60
CA LEU A 80 -8.38 13.03 21.34
C LEU A 80 -7.07 12.37 20.92
N ALA A 81 -7.07 11.05 20.75
CA ALA A 81 -5.89 10.33 20.27
C ALA A 81 -5.58 10.69 18.82
N SER A 82 -6.61 10.80 17.98
CA SER A 82 -6.49 11.18 16.56
C SER A 82 -5.85 12.55 16.38
N GLU A 83 -6.30 13.55 17.15
CA GLU A 83 -5.77 14.91 17.10
C GLU A 83 -4.29 14.95 17.52
N LYS A 84 -3.93 14.24 18.60
CA LYS A 84 -2.53 14.12 19.02
C LYS A 84 -1.66 13.49 17.92
N HIS A 85 -2.12 12.42 17.30
CA HIS A 85 -1.39 11.74 16.23
C HIS A 85 -1.31 12.59 14.95
N LEU A 86 -2.35 13.36 14.64
CA LEU A 86 -2.37 14.31 13.53
C LEU A 86 -1.29 15.38 13.69
N HIS A 87 -1.23 16.05 14.86
CA HIS A 87 -0.21 17.06 15.13
C HIS A 87 1.21 16.49 15.05
N LEU A 88 1.42 15.29 15.61
CA LEU A 88 2.69 14.60 15.53
C LEU A 88 3.08 14.29 14.07
N CYS A 89 2.13 13.79 13.27
CA CYS A 89 2.34 13.49 11.86
C CYS A 89 2.72 14.74 11.05
N GLN A 90 2.01 15.85 11.25
CA GLN A 90 2.31 17.12 10.59
C GLN A 90 3.69 17.67 10.98
N SER A 91 4.06 17.55 12.26
CA SER A 91 5.39 17.95 12.75
C SER A 91 6.51 17.14 12.09
N LEU A 92 6.32 15.82 11.96
CA LEU A 92 7.25 14.94 11.24
C LEU A 92 7.37 15.35 9.77
N ALA A 93 6.24 15.58 9.08
CA ALA A 93 6.23 15.98 7.69
C ALA A 93 7.04 17.28 7.45
N ARG A 94 6.85 18.29 8.30
CA ARG A 94 7.57 19.57 8.20
C ARG A 94 9.04 19.45 8.55
N THR A 95 9.39 18.59 9.51
CA THR A 95 10.78 18.37 9.92
C THR A 95 11.57 17.62 8.86
N CYS A 96 10.98 16.59 8.25
CA CYS A 96 11.63 15.77 7.23
C CYS A 96 11.61 16.43 5.84
N PHE A 97 10.52 17.13 5.51
CA PHE A 97 10.29 17.76 4.20
C PHE A 97 9.87 19.23 4.41
N PRO A 98 10.81 20.13 4.71
CA PRO A 98 10.50 21.55 4.90
C PRO A 98 10.03 22.16 3.57
N PRO A 99 8.79 22.69 3.49
CA PRO A 99 8.18 23.13 2.23
C PRO A 99 8.84 24.38 1.63
N GLU A 100 9.64 25.09 2.42
CA GLU A 100 10.36 26.30 2.00
C GLU A 100 11.71 26.00 1.35
N GLN A 101 12.27 24.80 1.56
CA GLN A 101 13.62 24.47 1.12
C GLN A 101 13.71 24.21 -0.39
N SER A 102 12.71 23.57 -0.98
CA SER A 102 12.67 23.29 -2.43
C SER A 102 11.27 22.91 -2.91
N ALA A 103 11.03 23.00 -4.22
CA ALA A 103 9.80 22.55 -4.85
C ALA A 103 9.56 21.04 -4.64
N SER A 104 10.62 20.23 -4.73
CA SER A 104 10.55 18.78 -4.46
C SER A 104 10.21 18.49 -2.99
N SER A 105 10.78 19.24 -2.05
CA SER A 105 10.47 19.11 -0.62
C SER A 105 9.01 19.48 -0.34
N ARG A 106 8.48 20.55 -0.95
CA ARG A 106 7.05 20.90 -0.87
C ARG A 106 6.17 19.79 -1.41
N GLN A 107 6.51 19.20 -2.55
CA GLN A 107 5.75 18.11 -3.15
C GLN A 107 5.75 16.85 -2.26
N LEU A 108 6.91 16.50 -1.69
CA LEU A 108 7.04 15.38 -0.75
C LEU A 108 6.26 15.64 0.54
N ASN A 109 6.28 16.87 1.05
CA ASN A 109 5.50 17.27 2.22
C ASN A 109 4.00 17.07 1.98
N GLU A 110 3.48 17.59 0.86
CA GLU A 110 2.06 17.44 0.51
C GLU A 110 1.67 15.98 0.31
N PHE A 111 2.51 15.20 -0.38
CA PHE A 111 2.30 13.76 -0.57
C PHE A 111 2.26 13.03 0.78
N PHE A 112 3.21 13.31 1.67
CA PHE A 112 3.28 12.70 2.99
C PHE A 112 2.04 13.03 3.84
N LEU A 113 1.61 14.30 3.86
CA LEU A 113 0.42 14.74 4.58
C LEU A 113 -0.84 14.00 4.09
N ARG A 114 -1.03 13.90 2.77
CA ARG A 114 -2.19 13.21 2.19
C ARG A 114 -2.22 11.70 2.47
N GLN A 115 -1.07 11.05 2.42
CA GLN A 115 -1.00 9.59 2.55
C GLN A 115 -1.05 9.12 4.00
N PHE A 116 -0.43 9.87 4.91
CA PHE A 116 -0.26 9.45 6.31
C PHE A 116 -1.11 10.27 7.27
N CYS A 117 -1.22 11.59 7.11
CA CYS A 117 -1.80 12.44 8.14
C CYS A 117 -3.32 12.61 7.99
N ASP A 118 -3.86 12.67 6.76
CA ASP A 118 -5.31 12.81 6.52
C ASP A 118 -6.15 11.67 7.11
N ALA A 119 -5.56 10.48 7.28
CA ALA A 119 -6.23 9.33 7.89
C ALA A 119 -6.48 9.47 9.39
N HIS A 120 -5.84 10.45 10.06
CA HIS A 120 -6.15 10.82 11.45
C HIS A 120 -7.38 11.73 11.57
N ASP A 121 -7.94 12.25 10.48
CA ASP A 121 -9.17 13.04 10.54
C ASP A 121 -10.40 12.11 10.64
N CYS A 122 -10.97 12.02 11.85
CA CYS A 122 -12.17 11.24 12.11
C CYS A 122 -13.38 11.64 11.25
N LYS A 123 -13.43 12.87 10.70
CA LYS A 123 -14.54 13.36 9.88
C LYS A 123 -14.47 12.85 8.45
N LYS A 124 -13.25 12.68 7.91
CA LYS A 124 -13.05 12.36 6.48
C LYS A 124 -13.15 10.86 6.18
N GLY A 125 -13.11 9.98 7.20
CA GLY A 125 -13.26 8.54 7.02
C GLY A 125 -12.25 7.91 6.06
N VAL A 126 -11.09 8.54 5.88
CA VAL A 126 -10.06 8.12 4.92
C VAL A 126 -9.29 6.94 5.49
N LEU A 127 -9.12 5.89 4.69
CA LEU A 127 -8.30 4.75 5.06
C LEU A 127 -6.81 5.13 4.97
N PRO A 128 -5.99 4.81 5.99
CA PRO A 128 -4.54 4.99 5.91
C PRO A 128 -3.98 4.11 4.80
N PHE A 129 -3.00 4.62 4.05
CA PHE A 129 -2.48 3.95 2.86
C PHE A 129 -3.58 3.54 1.89
N ASN A 130 -4.50 4.45 1.56
CA ASN A 130 -5.35 4.25 0.41
C ASN A 130 -4.40 4.07 -0.78
N ARG A 131 -4.13 2.80 -1.16
CA ARG A 131 -3.29 2.46 -2.31
C ARG A 131 -3.89 3.28 -3.42
N GLY A 132 -3.22 4.37 -3.79
CA GLY A 132 -3.67 5.21 -4.88
C GLY A 132 -3.95 4.25 -6.00
N ASN A 133 -5.21 4.19 -6.46
CA ASN A 133 -5.67 3.25 -7.48
C ASN A 133 -4.54 3.14 -8.49
N GLY A 134 -3.81 2.03 -8.45
CA GLY A 134 -2.58 1.90 -9.21
C GLY A 134 -2.99 1.99 -10.66
N ARG A 135 -2.77 3.15 -11.28
CA ARG A 135 -3.03 3.45 -12.69
C ARG A 135 -4.08 2.52 -13.35
N TYR A 136 -5.33 2.57 -12.87
CA TYR A 136 -6.45 1.94 -13.61
C TYR A 136 -6.71 2.64 -14.96
N GLY A 137 -6.03 3.76 -15.24
CA GLY A 137 -6.09 4.46 -16.53
C GLY A 137 -5.52 3.67 -17.71
N ASP A 138 -4.43 2.92 -17.52
CA ASP A 138 -3.82 2.18 -18.63
C ASP A 138 -4.60 0.90 -18.96
N GLN A 139 -5.17 0.23 -17.95
CA GLN A 139 -6.03 -0.94 -18.18
C GLN A 139 -7.36 -0.58 -18.86
N ALA A 140 -7.96 0.57 -18.53
CA ALA A 140 -9.19 1.01 -19.16
C ALA A 140 -9.01 1.28 -20.66
N LEU A 141 -7.88 1.88 -21.06
CA LEU A 141 -7.53 2.10 -22.46
C LEU A 141 -7.29 0.80 -23.21
N TYR A 142 -6.58 -0.17 -22.60
CA TYR A 142 -6.39 -1.50 -23.19
C TYR A 142 -7.72 -2.26 -23.37
N ILE A 143 -8.62 -2.20 -22.38
CA ILE A 143 -9.95 -2.84 -22.46
C ILE A 143 -10.79 -2.16 -23.56
N ALA A 144 -10.77 -0.83 -23.66
CA ALA A 144 -11.49 -0.10 -24.70
C ALA A 144 -10.96 -0.45 -26.11
N LEU A 145 -9.63 -0.52 -26.28
CA LEU A 145 -9.00 -0.96 -27.53
C LEU A 145 -9.38 -2.39 -27.88
N PHE A 146 -9.40 -3.30 -26.90
CA PHE A 146 -9.81 -4.69 -27.12
C PHE A 146 -11.26 -4.80 -27.59
N ILE A 147 -12.19 -4.09 -26.94
CA ILE A 147 -13.61 -4.05 -27.35
C ILE A 147 -13.74 -3.50 -28.78
N PHE A 148 -13.00 -2.44 -29.10
CA PHE A 148 -13.02 -1.84 -30.44
C PHE A 148 -12.55 -2.82 -31.53
N VAL A 149 -11.47 -3.57 -31.28
CA VAL A 149 -10.99 -4.61 -32.20
C VAL A 149 -12.03 -5.73 -32.36
N CYS A 150 -12.65 -6.19 -31.28
CA CYS A 150 -13.72 -7.19 -31.34
C CYS A 150 -14.92 -6.71 -32.18
N LEU A 151 -15.31 -5.44 -32.05
CA LEU A 151 -16.39 -4.85 -32.83
C LEU A 151 -16.05 -4.78 -34.33
N ILE A 152 -14.82 -4.39 -34.68
CA ILE A 152 -14.37 -4.38 -36.08
C ILE A 152 -14.39 -5.78 -36.67
N LEU A 153 -13.89 -6.78 -35.94
CA LEU A 153 -13.92 -8.17 -36.40
C LEU A 153 -15.35 -8.66 -36.60
N PHE A 154 -16.24 -8.37 -35.65
CA PHE A 154 -17.66 -8.73 -35.77
C PHE A 154 -18.31 -8.13 -37.02
N LEU A 155 -18.10 -6.84 -37.27
CA LEU A 155 -18.61 -6.16 -38.47
C LEU A 155 -18.01 -6.73 -39.77
N PHE A 156 -16.72 -7.05 -39.77
CA PHE A 156 -16.06 -7.69 -40.91
C PHE A 156 -16.70 -9.06 -41.23
N TYR A 157 -16.90 -9.90 -40.22
CA TYR A 157 -17.55 -11.20 -40.42
C TYR A 157 -19.02 -11.07 -40.85
N LEU A 158 -19.75 -10.08 -40.34
CA LEU A 158 -21.10 -9.78 -40.84
C LEU A 158 -21.09 -9.34 -42.31
N GLY A 159 -20.12 -8.53 -42.71
CA GLY A 159 -19.94 -8.13 -44.12
C GLY A 159 -19.65 -9.32 -45.02
N VAL A 160 -18.73 -10.21 -44.61
CA VAL A 160 -18.42 -11.45 -45.35
C VAL A 160 -19.65 -12.35 -45.43
N TYR A 161 -20.38 -12.52 -44.33
CA TYR A 161 -21.61 -13.32 -44.31
C TYR A 161 -22.68 -12.73 -45.23
N ALA A 162 -22.89 -11.42 -45.19
CA ALA A 162 -23.84 -10.74 -46.06
C ALA A 162 -23.44 -10.88 -47.54
N TYR A 163 -22.15 -10.70 -47.87
CA TYR A 163 -21.63 -10.86 -49.22
C TYR A 163 -21.78 -12.30 -49.74
N GLN A 164 -21.42 -13.30 -48.94
CA GLN A 164 -21.62 -14.71 -49.28
C GLN A 164 -23.11 -15.03 -49.43
N SER A 165 -23.97 -14.48 -48.57
CA SER A 165 -25.41 -14.68 -48.66
C SER A 165 -25.99 -14.08 -49.94
N ASP A 166 -25.47 -12.93 -50.38
CA ASP A 166 -25.89 -12.28 -51.61
C ASP A 166 -25.38 -13.03 -52.85
N LEU A 167 -24.11 -13.45 -52.85
CA LEU A 167 -23.58 -14.34 -53.90
C LEU A 167 -24.37 -15.64 -54.00
N ASN A 168 -24.73 -16.27 -52.87
CA ASN A 168 -25.55 -17.48 -52.87
C ASN A 168 -26.96 -17.20 -53.40
N LYS A 169 -27.60 -16.08 -53.03
CA LYS A 169 -28.90 -15.67 -53.59
C LYS A 169 -28.81 -15.40 -55.09
N ASN A 170 -27.78 -14.71 -55.55
CA ASN A 170 -27.56 -14.39 -56.96
C ASN A 170 -27.26 -15.65 -57.79
N HIS A 171 -26.47 -16.59 -57.27
CA HIS A 171 -26.24 -17.88 -57.92
C HIS A 171 -27.53 -18.72 -58.01
N VAL A 172 -28.35 -18.76 -56.96
CA VAL A 172 -29.66 -19.42 -56.98
C VAL A 172 -30.62 -18.75 -57.98
N LYS A 173 -30.54 -17.42 -58.14
CA LYS A 173 -31.37 -16.66 -59.08
C LYS A 173 -30.94 -16.87 -60.55
N LEU A 174 -29.63 -16.86 -60.83
CA LEU A 174 -29.08 -17.19 -62.15
C LEU A 174 -29.40 -18.63 -62.58
N LYS A 175 -29.30 -19.60 -61.65
CA LYS A 175 -29.68 -21.00 -61.90
C LYS A 175 -31.17 -21.19 -62.19
N ARG A 176 -32.02 -20.24 -61.77
CA ARG A 176 -33.47 -20.24 -62.06
C ARG A 176 -33.82 -19.63 -63.42
N ILE A 177 -32.94 -18.83 -64.02
CA ILE A 177 -33.17 -18.12 -65.29
C ILE A 177 -32.65 -18.92 -66.51
N SER A 178 -31.85 -19.97 -66.32
CA SER A 178 -31.17 -20.70 -67.41
C SER A 178 -32.03 -21.72 -68.18
N LYS A 179 -33.33 -21.49 -68.38
CA LYS A 179 -34.13 -22.30 -69.32
C LYS A 179 -35.08 -21.45 -70.16
N PRO A 180 -34.62 -20.87 -71.29
CA PRO A 180 -35.51 -20.67 -72.43
C PRO A 180 -35.66 -22.01 -73.16
N LYS A 181 -36.89 -22.55 -73.18
CA LYS A 181 -37.30 -23.53 -74.19
C LYS A 181 -37.33 -22.78 -75.52
N VAL A 182 -36.41 -23.10 -76.41
CA VAL A 182 -36.50 -22.72 -77.83
C VAL A 182 -37.10 -23.93 -78.58
N HIS A 183 -38.13 -23.60 -79.35
CA HIS A 183 -39.00 -24.36 -80.26
C HIS A 183 -38.71 -25.84 -80.52
#